data_AF-A0A4V3F471-F1
#
_entry.id   AF-A0A4V3F471-F1
#
_cell.length_a   1.000
_cell.length_b   1.000
_cell.length_c   1.000
_cell.angle_alpha   90.00
_cell.angle_beta   90.00
_cell.angle_gamma   90.00
#
_symmetry.space_group_name_H-M   'P 1'
#
loop_
_entity.id
_entity.type
_entity.pdbx_description
1 polymer ?
#
loop_
_entity_poly.entity_id
_entity_poly.type
_entity_poly.pdbx_seq_one_letter_code
_entity_poly.pdbx_strand_id
1 'polypeptide(L)'
;MKTVALTKYPKVRIKGEDKYVTDTAAVLSNQIDKVTVGTALLGAINGTAYTVTVENTTPAEGNYCSATWAGTAKMITAIEQNDAATFQREVAASLATAKRRGITLEHLGRQLANGLTPVTYQAMNNAVRNTSNIVIGRGRSGAQAQEDIGARIMKCMGWLQECADGRIPLAKLPAGWKWDLPRLLRDHLTPGTGCHTTVGFDPYNELPCSLDPAMRKRPPAFGLAHELVHALHNMKGVSMDIKNANNESLEEVITTGLPPYNFEEFSDNKFRAHFSSTSLLRMKY
;
A
#
# COMPACT_ATOMS: atom_id res chain seq x y z
N MET A 1 -31.98 -6.91 6.41
CA MET A 1 -30.86 -5.95 6.29
C MET A 1 -31.14 -5.02 5.13
N LYS A 2 -30.97 -3.70 5.33
CA LYS A 2 -31.13 -2.69 4.27
C LYS A 2 -29.77 -2.24 3.76
N THR A 3 -29.72 -1.78 2.51
CA THR A 3 -28.55 -1.08 1.95
C THR A 3 -28.94 0.36 1.66
N VAL A 4 -28.23 1.32 2.24
CA VAL A 4 -28.50 2.75 2.08
C VAL A 4 -27.26 3.41 1.51
N ALA A 5 -27.44 4.21 0.46
CA ALA A 5 -26.37 5.04 -0.10
C ALA A 5 -26.26 6.35 0.70
N LEU A 6 -25.04 6.81 0.94
CA LEU A 6 -24.82 8.11 1.58
C LEU A 6 -25.25 9.24 0.63
N THR A 7 -26.09 10.17 1.09
CA THR A 7 -26.72 11.19 0.23
C THR A 7 -25.71 12.00 -0.59
N LYS A 8 -24.60 12.43 0.03
CA LYS A 8 -23.55 13.22 -0.63
C LYS A 8 -22.60 12.36 -1.47
N TYR A 9 -22.49 11.07 -1.16
CA TYR A 9 -21.51 10.14 -1.75
C TYR A 9 -22.19 8.81 -2.11
N PRO A 10 -23.02 8.76 -3.16
CA PRO A 10 -23.85 7.59 -3.47
C PRO A 10 -23.08 6.29 -3.79
N LYS A 11 -21.78 6.36 -4.09
CA LYS A 11 -20.91 5.19 -4.23
C LYS A 11 -20.46 4.58 -2.89
N VAL A 12 -20.67 5.29 -1.79
CA VAL A 12 -20.47 4.79 -0.42
C VAL A 12 -21.82 4.29 0.10
N ARG A 13 -21.93 2.98 0.28
CA ARG A 13 -23.15 2.31 0.72
C ARG A 13 -22.94 1.70 2.09
N ILE A 14 -23.99 1.65 2.90
CA ILE A 14 -23.99 1.05 4.22
C ILE A 14 -25.02 -0.06 4.21
N LYS A 15 -24.63 -1.28 4.59
CA LYS A 15 -25.49 -2.46 4.62
C LYS A 15 -25.57 -2.99 6.04
N GLY A 16 -26.78 -3.07 6.59
CA GLY A 16 -27.01 -3.61 7.93
C GLY A 16 -28.40 -3.35 8.48
N GLU A 17 -28.52 -3.42 9.80
CA GLU A 17 -29.72 -3.06 10.56
C GLU A 17 -29.84 -1.53 10.74
N ASP A 18 -31.02 -1.05 11.14
CA ASP A 18 -31.31 0.39 11.21
C ASP A 18 -30.37 1.15 12.14
N LYS A 19 -30.06 0.59 13.31
CA LYS A 19 -29.13 1.18 14.26
C LYS A 19 -27.71 1.27 13.70
N TYR A 20 -27.21 0.16 13.13
CA TYR A 20 -25.90 0.12 12.49
C TYR A 20 -25.79 1.13 11.34
N VAL A 21 -26.81 1.18 10.47
CA VAL A 21 -26.83 2.12 9.34
C VAL A 21 -26.79 3.57 9.84
N THR A 22 -27.57 3.89 10.87
CA THR A 22 -27.62 5.24 11.45
C THR A 22 -26.28 5.64 12.05
N ASP A 23 -25.68 4.76 12.86
CA ASP A 23 -24.44 5.05 13.58
C ASP A 23 -23.24 5.14 12.62
N THR A 24 -23.15 4.23 11.65
CA THR A 24 -22.12 4.27 10.59
C THR A 24 -22.28 5.49 9.69
N ALA A 25 -23.51 5.88 9.34
CA ALA A 25 -23.75 7.10 8.58
C ALA A 25 -23.31 8.35 9.35
N ALA A 26 -23.48 8.35 10.68
CA ALA A 26 -23.01 9.42 11.55
C ALA A 26 -21.48 9.50 11.58
N VAL A 27 -20.76 8.37 11.64
CA VAL A 27 -19.29 8.35 11.53
C VAL A 27 -18.83 8.94 10.19
N LEU A 28 -19.42 8.49 9.08
CA LEU A 28 -19.07 8.99 7.74
C LEU A 28 -19.37 10.48 7.58
N SER A 29 -20.55 10.95 8.00
CA SER A 29 -21.01 12.33 7.73
C SER A 29 -20.52 13.36 8.74
N ASN A 30 -20.37 12.98 10.01
CA ASN A 30 -20.08 13.90 11.10
C ASN A 30 -18.62 13.83 11.58
N GLN A 31 -17.87 12.79 11.20
CA GLN A 31 -16.46 12.65 11.60
C GLN A 31 -15.53 12.64 10.38
N ILE A 32 -15.77 11.77 9.40
CA ILE A 32 -14.90 11.67 8.22
C ILE A 32 -15.13 12.83 7.24
N ASP A 33 -16.37 13.11 6.83
CA ASP A 33 -16.67 14.20 5.89
C ASP A 33 -16.45 15.61 6.48
N LYS A 34 -16.18 15.73 7.79
CA LYS A 34 -15.92 17.02 8.44
C LYS A 34 -14.45 17.45 8.38
N VAL A 35 -13.54 16.55 8.04
CA VAL A 35 -12.12 16.86 7.87
C VAL A 35 -11.77 16.91 6.39
N THR A 36 -10.93 17.86 5.97
CA THR A 36 -10.61 18.11 4.56
C THR A 36 -10.14 16.85 3.82
N VAL A 37 -9.25 16.07 4.45
CA VAL A 37 -8.77 14.79 3.87
C VAL A 37 -9.88 13.76 3.73
N GLY A 38 -10.86 13.73 4.63
CA GLY A 38 -11.97 12.79 4.59
C GLY A 38 -13.03 13.16 3.56
N THR A 39 -13.36 14.46 3.42
CA THR A 39 -14.16 14.95 2.29
C THR A 39 -13.52 14.58 0.95
N ALA A 40 -12.20 14.79 0.82
CA ALA A 40 -11.47 14.47 -0.40
C ALA A 40 -11.45 12.94 -0.67
N LEU A 41 -11.24 12.10 0.35
CA LEU A 41 -11.28 10.64 0.21
C LEU A 41 -12.67 10.16 -0.25
N LEU A 42 -13.74 10.60 0.41
CA LEU A 42 -15.11 10.22 0.04
C LEU A 42 -15.46 10.73 -1.37
N GLY A 43 -15.00 11.93 -1.73
CA GLY A 43 -15.10 12.47 -3.09
C GLY A 43 -14.36 11.60 -4.12
N ALA A 44 -13.14 11.17 -3.82
CA ALA A 44 -12.34 10.31 -4.69
C ALA A 44 -13.00 8.94 -4.90
N ILE A 45 -13.53 8.33 -3.84
CA ILE A 45 -14.32 7.08 -3.91
C ILE A 45 -15.54 7.28 -4.82
N ASN A 46 -16.25 8.40 -4.63
CA ASN A 46 -17.44 8.71 -5.40
C ASN A 46 -17.16 9.02 -6.88
N GLY A 47 -15.93 9.45 -7.21
CA GLY A 47 -15.45 9.65 -8.57
C GLY A 47 -15.08 8.36 -9.32
N THR A 48 -15.09 7.20 -8.65
CA THR A 48 -14.80 5.91 -9.30
C THR A 48 -16.05 5.30 -9.95
N ALA A 49 -15.85 4.32 -10.84
CA ALA A 49 -16.94 3.53 -11.41
C ALA A 49 -17.61 2.59 -10.38
N TYR A 50 -16.86 2.19 -9.35
CA TYR A 50 -17.21 1.13 -8.41
C TYR A 50 -17.89 1.67 -7.15
N THR A 51 -18.35 0.76 -6.30
CA THR A 51 -18.98 1.09 -5.02
C THR A 51 -18.22 0.43 -3.89
N VAL A 52 -18.13 1.13 -2.75
CA VAL A 52 -17.74 0.54 -1.47
C VAL A 52 -18.99 0.28 -0.64
N THR A 53 -19.11 -0.93 -0.08
CA THR A 53 -20.18 -1.30 0.83
C THR A 53 -19.61 -1.51 2.22
N VAL A 54 -20.00 -0.66 3.17
CA VAL A 54 -19.64 -0.76 4.58
C VAL A 54 -20.68 -1.64 5.27
N GLU A 55 -20.26 -2.80 5.78
CA GLU A 55 -21.12 -3.75 6.48
C GLU A 55 -20.59 -4.07 7.88
N ASN A 56 -21.49 -4.52 8.75
CA ASN A 56 -21.17 -4.72 10.15
C ASN A 56 -20.14 -5.85 10.32
N THR A 57 -19.18 -5.65 11.21
CA THR A 57 -18.24 -6.68 11.67
C THR A 57 -18.24 -6.73 13.19
N THR A 58 -17.58 -7.72 13.77
CA THR A 58 -17.43 -7.81 15.23
C THR A 58 -16.11 -7.21 15.70
N PRO A 59 -16.02 -6.70 16.95
CA PRO A 59 -14.76 -6.24 17.52
C PRO A 59 -13.63 -7.28 17.45
N ALA A 60 -13.97 -8.58 17.51
CA ALA A 60 -13.02 -9.69 17.46
C ALA A 60 -12.42 -9.89 16.06
N GLU A 61 -13.19 -9.62 15.00
CA GLU A 61 -12.73 -9.66 13.62
C GLU A 61 -11.88 -8.43 13.27
N GLY A 62 -12.14 -7.30 13.94
CA GLY A 62 -11.54 -6.02 13.60
C GLY A 62 -12.13 -5.43 12.33
N ASN A 63 -11.71 -4.22 11.98
CA ASN A 63 -12.09 -3.65 10.69
C ASN A 63 -11.26 -4.33 9.59
N TYR A 64 -11.86 -4.48 8.41
CA TYR A 64 -11.20 -5.09 7.26
C TYR A 64 -11.74 -4.51 5.95
N CYS A 65 -10.97 -4.69 4.89
CA CYS A 65 -11.34 -4.38 3.53
C CYS A 65 -11.16 -5.63 2.66
N SER A 66 -12.19 -6.02 1.90
CA SER A 66 -12.13 -7.16 0.99
C SER A 66 -12.49 -6.77 -0.45
N ALA A 67 -11.75 -7.37 -1.39
CA ALA A 67 -11.82 -7.10 -2.81
C ALA A 67 -11.48 -8.35 -3.61
N THR A 68 -11.74 -8.32 -4.93
CA THR A 68 -11.26 -9.35 -5.84
C THR A 68 -9.90 -8.97 -6.42
N TRP A 69 -9.21 -9.90 -7.09
CA TRP A 69 -7.94 -9.66 -7.80
C TRP A 69 -7.99 -8.54 -8.85
N ALA A 70 -9.17 -8.09 -9.25
CA ALA A 70 -9.32 -6.93 -10.11
C ALA A 70 -8.87 -5.62 -9.44
N GLY A 71 -8.82 -5.59 -8.10
CA GLY A 71 -8.40 -4.43 -7.32
C GLY A 71 -6.88 -4.26 -7.15
N THR A 72 -6.09 -5.27 -7.52
CA THR A 72 -4.63 -5.24 -7.40
C THR A 72 -3.95 -4.82 -8.69
N ALA A 73 -2.75 -4.23 -8.58
CA ALA A 73 -1.93 -3.96 -9.75
C ALA A 73 -1.56 -5.26 -10.49
N LYS A 74 -1.49 -5.23 -11.82
CA LYS A 74 -1.34 -6.46 -12.63
C LYS A 74 -0.08 -7.26 -12.34
N MET A 75 1.02 -6.57 -12.02
CA MET A 75 2.27 -7.23 -11.63
C MET A 75 2.09 -8.05 -10.34
N ILE A 76 1.34 -7.53 -9.36
CA ILE A 76 1.04 -8.23 -8.11
C ILE A 76 0.23 -9.49 -8.40
N THR A 77 -0.85 -9.36 -9.17
CA THR A 77 -1.67 -10.51 -9.60
C THR A 77 -0.82 -11.58 -10.27
N ALA A 78 0.10 -11.19 -11.16
CA ALA A 78 0.99 -12.13 -11.84
C ALA A 78 1.97 -12.84 -10.90
N ILE A 79 2.47 -12.15 -9.87
CA ILE A 79 3.36 -12.74 -8.86
C ILE A 79 2.62 -13.77 -8.01
N GLU A 80 1.45 -13.41 -7.50
CA GLU A 80 0.61 -14.26 -6.64
C GLU A 80 0.09 -15.49 -7.39
N GLN A 81 -0.29 -15.32 -8.66
CA GLN A 81 -0.76 -16.42 -9.51
C GLN A 81 0.37 -17.21 -10.18
N ASN A 82 1.64 -16.84 -9.92
CA ASN A 82 2.82 -17.41 -10.56
C ASN A 82 2.76 -17.39 -12.12
N ASP A 83 2.15 -16.36 -12.69
CA ASP A 83 2.02 -16.14 -14.13
C ASP A 83 3.26 -15.41 -14.67
N ALA A 84 4.24 -16.20 -15.14
CA ALA A 84 5.49 -15.68 -15.66
C ALA A 84 5.32 -14.79 -16.91
N ALA A 85 4.34 -15.09 -17.77
CA ALA A 85 4.13 -14.36 -19.02
C ALA A 85 3.54 -12.97 -18.73
N THR A 86 2.56 -12.89 -17.83
CA THR A 86 2.01 -11.60 -17.38
C THR A 86 3.05 -10.82 -16.59
N PHE A 87 3.81 -11.47 -15.71
CA PHE A 87 4.88 -10.82 -14.96
C PHE A 87 5.90 -10.14 -15.88
N GLN A 88 6.41 -10.85 -16.90
CA GLN A 88 7.34 -10.29 -17.88
C GLN A 88 6.77 -9.03 -18.55
N ARG A 89 5.53 -9.11 -19.08
CA ARG A 89 4.88 -7.99 -19.76
C ARG A 89 4.74 -6.78 -18.84
N GLU A 90 4.36 -7.01 -17.59
CA GLU A 90 4.18 -5.93 -16.62
C GLU A 90 5.51 -5.32 -16.17
N VAL A 91 6.60 -6.09 -16.05
CA VAL A 91 7.95 -5.54 -15.83
C VAL A 91 8.35 -4.64 -16.99
N ALA A 92 8.23 -5.13 -18.23
CA ALA A 92 8.58 -4.35 -19.41
C ALA A 92 7.75 -3.06 -19.53
N ALA A 93 6.44 -3.15 -19.30
CA ALA A 93 5.53 -2.01 -19.31
C ALA A 93 5.89 -0.98 -18.22
N SER A 94 6.19 -1.45 -17.00
CA SER A 94 6.56 -0.60 -15.87
C SER A 94 7.88 0.14 -16.11
N LEU A 95 8.89 -0.55 -16.63
CA LEU A 95 10.17 0.07 -17.00
C LEU A 95 10.00 1.09 -18.13
N ALA A 96 9.16 0.80 -19.13
CA ALA A 96 8.85 1.75 -20.19
C ALA A 96 8.14 3.00 -19.65
N THR A 97 7.20 2.84 -18.71
CA THR A 97 6.53 3.96 -18.02
C THR A 97 7.51 4.77 -17.19
N ALA A 98 8.37 4.12 -16.41
CA ALA A 98 9.42 4.77 -15.63
C ALA A 98 10.33 5.64 -16.53
N LYS A 99 10.81 5.07 -17.64
CA LYS A 99 11.64 5.76 -18.63
C LYS A 99 10.93 6.98 -19.22
N ARG A 100 9.65 6.88 -19.58
CA ARG A 100 8.85 8.03 -20.08
C ARG A 100 8.72 9.16 -19.05
N ARG A 101 8.80 8.83 -17.75
CA ARG A 101 8.79 9.80 -16.65
C ARG A 101 10.19 10.28 -16.23
N GLY A 102 11.23 9.95 -17.00
CA GLY A 102 12.61 10.37 -16.72
C GLY A 102 13.34 9.52 -15.68
N ILE A 103 12.76 8.41 -15.23
CA ILE A 103 13.41 7.48 -14.31
C ILE A 103 14.26 6.49 -15.13
N THR A 104 15.58 6.52 -14.93
CA THR A 104 16.52 5.68 -15.69
C THR A 104 16.61 4.26 -15.12
N LEU A 105 17.03 3.31 -15.96
CA LEU A 105 17.32 1.94 -15.51
C LEU A 105 18.44 1.92 -14.45
N GLU A 106 19.44 2.81 -14.58
CA GLU A 106 20.50 2.97 -13.57
C GLU A 106 19.94 3.42 -12.22
N HIS A 107 19.00 4.37 -12.22
CA HIS A 107 18.36 4.82 -10.99
C HIS A 107 17.64 3.68 -10.26
N LEU A 108 16.83 2.90 -11.00
CA LEU A 108 16.14 1.71 -10.46
C LEU A 108 17.14 0.64 -10.00
N GLY A 109 18.18 0.39 -10.79
CA GLY A 109 19.25 -0.55 -10.46
C GLY A 109 20.00 -0.13 -9.19
N ARG A 110 20.23 1.17 -8.98
CA ARG A 110 20.83 1.73 -7.76
C ARG A 110 19.95 1.56 -6.53
N GLN A 111 18.64 1.74 -6.67
CA GLN A 111 17.70 1.50 -5.57
C GLN A 111 17.67 0.02 -5.15
N LEU A 112 17.58 -0.90 -6.12
CA LEU A 112 17.67 -2.34 -5.84
C LEU A 112 19.01 -2.75 -5.25
N ALA A 113 20.11 -2.28 -5.86
CA ALA A 113 21.46 -2.65 -5.47
C ALA A 113 21.75 -2.27 -4.02
N ASN A 114 21.36 -1.07 -3.60
CA ASN A 114 21.63 -0.63 -2.23
C ASN A 114 20.64 -1.20 -1.21
N GLY A 115 19.61 -1.91 -1.66
CA GLY A 115 18.40 -2.15 -0.86
C GLY A 115 17.64 -0.85 -0.52
N LEU A 116 18.23 0.33 -0.84
CA LEU A 116 17.66 1.68 -0.76
C LEU A 116 16.53 1.81 -1.74
N THR A 117 15.51 1.14 -1.35
CA THR A 117 14.17 1.38 -1.76
C THR A 117 13.62 2.48 -0.85
N PRO A 118 12.58 3.19 -1.27
CA PRO A 118 11.89 4.14 -0.41
C PRO A 118 11.61 3.49 0.96
N VAL A 119 12.23 4.07 2.00
CA VAL A 119 12.40 3.71 3.43
C VAL A 119 11.60 2.50 3.95
N THR A 120 12.26 1.46 4.47
CA THR A 120 11.58 0.36 5.20
C THR A 120 11.49 0.63 6.71
N TYR A 121 10.36 0.23 7.31
CA TYR A 121 9.75 0.56 8.61
C TYR A 121 10.53 0.30 9.92
N GLN A 122 11.84 0.55 10.03
CA GLN A 122 12.43 0.68 11.38
C GLN A 122 13.52 1.74 11.35
N ALA A 123 13.38 2.80 12.16
CA ALA A 123 14.44 3.80 12.34
C ALA A 123 15.81 3.20 12.73
N MET A 124 15.83 1.98 13.29
CA MET A 124 17.04 1.19 13.58
C MET A 124 17.52 0.28 12.42
N ASN A 125 16.67 -0.03 11.43
CA ASN A 125 16.99 -0.73 10.18
C ASN A 125 16.80 0.14 8.93
N ASN A 126 16.89 1.48 9.05
CA ASN A 126 16.98 2.40 7.91
C ASN A 126 18.28 2.18 7.10
N ALA A 127 19.21 1.38 7.63
CA ALA A 127 20.06 0.54 6.81
C ALA A 127 19.27 -0.73 6.50
N VAL A 128 18.63 -0.79 5.33
CA VAL A 128 18.03 -2.01 4.80
C VAL A 128 19.04 -3.12 5.06
N ARG A 129 18.67 -4.10 5.92
CA ARG A 129 19.51 -5.30 6.03
C ARG A 129 19.60 -5.82 4.62
N ASN A 130 20.81 -5.90 4.12
CA ASN A 130 21.13 -6.34 2.78
C ASN A 130 20.59 -7.76 2.60
N THR A 131 19.33 -7.90 2.19
CA THR A 131 18.71 -9.19 1.84
C THR A 131 19.21 -9.64 0.47
N SER A 132 19.78 -8.72 -0.31
CA SER A 132 20.73 -9.10 -1.35
C SER A 132 21.96 -9.68 -0.66
N ASN A 133 22.23 -10.97 -0.90
CA ASN A 133 23.37 -11.75 -0.35
C ASN A 133 24.77 -11.21 -0.74
N ILE A 134 24.92 -9.91 -1.01
CA ILE A 134 26.15 -9.31 -1.51
C ILE A 134 26.91 -8.70 -0.33
N VAL A 135 27.74 -9.52 0.31
CA VAL A 135 28.58 -9.17 1.45
C VAL A 135 29.70 -8.23 1.00
N ILE A 136 29.78 -7.02 1.58
CA ILE A 136 30.98 -6.17 1.47
C ILE A 136 32.00 -6.72 2.48
N GLY A 137 33.13 -7.24 1.98
CA GLY A 137 34.21 -7.72 2.85
C GLY A 137 34.76 -6.57 3.72
N ARG A 138 34.94 -6.80 5.03
CA ARG A 138 35.66 -5.86 5.91
C ARG A 138 37.10 -5.70 5.42
N GLY A 139 37.60 -4.46 5.35
CA GLY A 139 38.99 -4.14 4.98
C GLY A 139 39.22 -3.53 3.59
N ARG A 140 38.16 -3.12 2.88
CA ARG A 140 38.26 -2.53 1.53
C ARG A 140 38.56 -1.03 1.56
N SER A 141 39.41 -0.58 0.63
CA SER A 141 39.65 0.85 0.37
C SER A 141 38.40 1.52 -0.22
N GLY A 142 38.30 2.86 -0.14
CA GLY A 142 37.17 3.61 -0.70
C GLY A 142 36.95 3.36 -2.20
N ALA A 143 38.02 3.14 -2.96
CA ALA A 143 37.96 2.81 -4.38
C ALA A 143 37.34 1.41 -4.63
N GLN A 144 37.75 0.40 -3.85
CA GLN A 144 37.17 -0.94 -3.94
C GLN A 144 35.69 -0.96 -3.57
N ALA A 145 35.30 -0.20 -2.54
CA ALA A 145 33.89 -0.06 -2.17
C ALA A 145 33.05 0.59 -3.28
N GLN A 146 33.58 1.58 -3.99
CA GLN A 146 32.90 2.20 -5.14
C GLN A 146 32.77 1.24 -6.33
N GLU A 147 33.82 0.46 -6.62
CA GLU A 147 33.81 -0.57 -7.66
C GLU A 147 32.75 -1.64 -7.37
N ASP A 148 32.66 -2.11 -6.11
CA ASP A 148 31.65 -3.07 -5.68
C ASP A 148 30.23 -2.53 -5.85
N ILE A 149 30.00 -1.27 -5.47
CA ILE A 149 28.70 -0.62 -5.65
C ILE A 149 28.36 -0.54 -7.14
N GLY A 150 29.31 -0.12 -7.98
CA GLY A 150 29.14 -0.09 -9.44
C GLY A 150 28.77 -1.46 -10.01
N ALA A 151 29.50 -2.50 -9.63
CA ALA A 151 29.23 -3.88 -10.07
C ALA A 151 27.83 -4.36 -9.64
N ARG A 152 27.39 -4.01 -8.43
CA ARG A 152 26.04 -4.34 -7.94
C ARG A 152 24.94 -3.63 -8.75
N ILE A 153 25.12 -2.35 -9.02
CA ILE A 153 24.18 -1.55 -9.81
C ILE A 153 24.05 -2.16 -11.20
N MET A 154 25.18 -2.44 -11.88
CA MET A 154 25.19 -3.06 -13.21
C MET A 154 24.50 -4.42 -13.21
N LYS A 155 24.73 -5.24 -12.18
CA LYS A 155 24.05 -6.53 -12.03
C LYS A 155 22.53 -6.35 -11.88
N CYS A 156 22.07 -5.43 -11.04
CA CYS A 156 20.65 -5.15 -10.87
C CYS A 156 20.00 -4.63 -12.16
N MET A 157 20.68 -3.74 -12.89
CA MET A 157 20.23 -3.26 -14.19
C MET A 157 20.10 -4.41 -15.20
N GLY A 158 21.10 -5.28 -15.28
CA GLY A 158 21.09 -6.46 -16.15
C GLY A 158 19.90 -7.38 -15.83
N TRP A 159 19.66 -7.66 -14.55
CA TRP A 159 18.52 -8.47 -14.10
C TRP A 159 17.18 -7.84 -14.44
N LEU A 160 17.01 -6.53 -14.23
CA LEU A 160 15.79 -5.82 -14.61
C LEU A 160 15.52 -5.93 -16.11
N GLN A 161 16.54 -5.73 -16.94
CA GLN A 161 16.43 -5.86 -18.39
C GLN A 161 16.12 -7.31 -18.79
N GLU A 162 16.78 -8.29 -18.20
CA GLU A 162 16.53 -9.72 -18.45
C GLU A 162 15.13 -10.15 -18.01
N CYS A 163 14.58 -9.60 -16.94
CA CYS A 163 13.18 -9.83 -16.56
C CYS A 163 12.22 -9.24 -17.59
N ALA A 164 12.48 -8.03 -18.09
CA ALA A 164 11.66 -7.39 -19.13
C ALA A 164 11.72 -8.16 -20.46
N ASP A 165 12.89 -8.67 -20.81
CA ASP A 165 13.12 -9.47 -22.02
C ASP A 165 12.61 -10.92 -21.89
N GLY A 166 12.18 -11.35 -20.69
CA GLY A 166 11.72 -12.72 -20.43
C GLY A 166 12.83 -13.75 -20.32
N ARG A 167 14.09 -13.32 -20.18
CA ARG A 167 15.27 -14.18 -20.01
C ARG A 167 15.39 -14.73 -18.59
N ILE A 168 14.89 -14.00 -17.58
CA ILE A 168 14.76 -14.49 -16.20
C ILE A 168 13.26 -14.71 -15.90
N PRO A 169 12.82 -15.96 -15.65
CA PRO A 169 11.45 -16.22 -15.25
C PRO A 169 11.20 -15.81 -13.78
N LEU A 170 9.94 -15.55 -13.45
CA LEU A 170 9.47 -15.20 -12.09
C LEU A 170 10.01 -16.14 -10.99
N ALA A 171 10.10 -17.44 -11.28
CA ALA A 171 10.59 -18.46 -10.34
C ALA A 171 12.10 -18.36 -10.03
N LYS A 172 12.86 -17.59 -10.83
CA LYS A 172 14.31 -17.41 -10.70
C LYS A 172 14.70 -16.03 -10.20
N LEU A 173 13.73 -15.19 -9.82
CA LEU A 173 14.01 -13.92 -9.18
C LEU A 173 14.86 -14.11 -7.90
N PRO A 174 15.72 -13.14 -7.55
CA PRO A 174 16.45 -13.18 -6.29
C PRO A 174 15.47 -13.17 -5.11
N ALA A 175 15.93 -13.68 -3.97
CA ALA A 175 15.16 -13.61 -2.73
C ALA A 175 14.74 -12.15 -2.43
N GLY A 176 13.48 -11.97 -2.04
CA GLY A 176 12.89 -10.66 -1.75
C GLY A 176 12.38 -9.88 -2.97
N TRP A 177 12.80 -10.20 -4.19
CA TRP A 177 12.45 -9.36 -5.36
C TRP A 177 10.99 -9.44 -5.78
N LYS A 178 10.28 -10.52 -5.44
CA LYS A 178 8.82 -10.59 -5.59
C LYS A 178 8.12 -9.46 -4.82
N TRP A 179 8.70 -9.01 -3.71
CA TRP A 179 8.22 -7.88 -2.93
C TRP A 179 8.84 -6.54 -3.36
N ASP A 180 10.15 -6.51 -3.62
CA ASP A 180 10.85 -5.26 -3.89
C ASP A 180 10.54 -4.67 -5.28
N LEU A 181 10.34 -5.50 -6.30
CA LEU A 181 10.08 -5.01 -7.66
C LEU A 181 8.75 -4.25 -7.76
N PRO A 182 7.59 -4.79 -7.31
CA PRO A 182 6.35 -4.04 -7.36
C PRO A 182 6.42 -2.76 -6.54
N ARG A 183 7.10 -2.80 -5.40
CA ARG A 183 7.28 -1.64 -4.54
C ARG A 183 8.09 -0.53 -5.20
N LEU A 184 9.22 -0.88 -5.80
CA LEU A 184 10.08 0.04 -6.54
C LEU A 184 9.37 0.65 -7.75
N LEU A 185 8.57 -0.16 -8.44
CA LEU A 185 7.90 0.22 -9.67
C LEU A 185 6.48 0.73 -9.43
N ARG A 186 6.03 0.91 -8.18
CA ARG A 186 4.63 1.18 -7.80
C ARG A 186 3.97 2.24 -8.66
N ASP A 187 4.61 3.40 -8.79
CA ASP A 187 4.06 4.56 -9.53
C ASP A 187 4.07 4.35 -11.06
N HIS A 188 4.62 3.24 -11.52
CA HIS A 188 4.79 2.85 -12.92
C HIS A 188 4.06 1.56 -13.29
N LEU A 189 3.46 0.86 -12.31
CA LEU A 189 2.70 -0.36 -12.54
C LEU A 189 1.45 -0.07 -13.36
N THR A 190 1.05 -1.05 -14.17
CA THR A 190 -0.28 -1.03 -14.80
C THR A 190 -1.34 -1.35 -13.74
N PRO A 191 -2.35 -0.49 -13.56
CA PRO A 191 -3.47 -0.80 -12.70
C PRO A 191 -4.23 -2.04 -13.19
N GLY A 192 -4.80 -2.80 -12.25
CA GLY A 192 -5.91 -3.70 -12.52
C GLY A 192 -7.14 -2.93 -13.00
N THR A 193 -8.25 -3.62 -13.23
CA THR A 193 -9.48 -2.96 -13.70
C THR A 193 -10.16 -2.14 -12.61
N GLY A 194 -9.86 -2.41 -11.34
CA GLY A 194 -10.64 -1.97 -10.20
C GLY A 194 -11.83 -2.89 -9.94
N CYS A 195 -12.41 -2.82 -8.74
CA CYS A 195 -13.56 -3.62 -8.37
C CYS A 195 -14.45 -2.93 -7.32
N HIS A 196 -15.67 -3.47 -7.15
CA HIS A 196 -16.46 -3.18 -5.96
C HIS A 196 -15.75 -3.75 -4.73
N THR A 197 -15.90 -3.07 -3.60
CA THR A 197 -15.21 -3.42 -2.35
C THR A 197 -16.19 -3.50 -1.21
N THR A 198 -15.92 -4.38 -0.25
CA THR A 198 -16.62 -4.46 1.02
C THR A 198 -15.69 -4.05 2.15
N VAL A 199 -16.20 -3.24 3.07
CA VAL A 199 -15.50 -2.84 4.29
C VAL A 199 -16.29 -3.36 5.48
N GLY A 200 -15.66 -4.21 6.29
CA GLY A 200 -16.17 -4.59 7.60
C GLY A 200 -15.84 -3.50 8.61
N PHE A 201 -16.86 -2.99 9.29
CA PHE A 201 -16.69 -1.90 10.25
C PHE A 201 -17.59 -2.07 11.47
N ASP A 202 -17.03 -1.78 12.65
CA ASP A 202 -17.78 -1.66 13.90
C ASP A 202 -17.73 -0.19 14.40
N PRO A 203 -18.87 0.54 14.41
CA PRO A 203 -18.92 1.93 14.84
C PRO A 203 -18.65 2.12 16.33
N TYR A 204 -18.57 1.05 17.13
CA TYR A 204 -18.28 1.11 18.56
C TYR A 204 -16.88 0.62 18.92
N ASN A 205 -16.10 0.20 17.93
CA ASN A 205 -14.75 -0.30 18.16
C ASN A 205 -13.78 0.86 18.48
N GLU A 206 -13.56 1.09 19.78
CA GLU A 206 -12.55 2.02 20.30
C GLU A 206 -11.25 1.32 20.72
N LEU A 207 -11.05 0.04 20.35
CA LEU A 207 -9.93 -0.76 20.84
C LEU A 207 -8.58 -0.09 20.54
N PRO A 208 -7.64 -0.10 21.51
CA PRO A 208 -6.33 0.46 21.30
C PRO A 208 -5.59 -0.31 20.21
N CYS A 209 -4.77 0.40 19.42
CA CYS A 209 -3.91 -0.23 18.44
C CYS A 209 -2.66 -0.76 19.16
N SER A 210 -2.41 -2.07 19.10
CA SER A 210 -1.20 -2.67 19.70
C SER A 210 0.12 -2.09 19.14
N LEU A 211 0.08 -1.61 17.90
CA LEU A 211 1.19 -0.93 17.22
C LEU A 211 1.29 0.58 17.55
N ASP A 212 0.33 1.12 18.28
CA ASP A 212 0.33 2.51 18.74
C ASP A 212 -0.19 2.60 20.19
N PRO A 213 0.65 2.24 21.17
CA PRO A 213 0.27 2.23 22.59
C PRO A 213 -0.04 3.65 23.14
N ALA A 214 0.31 4.71 22.40
CA ALA A 214 -0.08 6.08 22.76
C ALA A 214 -1.57 6.33 22.48
N MET A 215 -2.16 5.61 21.51
CA MET A 215 -3.58 5.65 21.18
C MET A 215 -4.37 4.69 22.07
N ARG A 216 -4.65 5.12 23.31
CA ARG A 216 -5.43 4.33 24.28
C ARG A 216 -6.90 4.13 23.89
N LYS A 217 -7.43 5.04 23.05
CA LYS A 217 -8.75 4.93 22.42
C LYS A 217 -8.63 5.35 20.96
N ARG A 218 -8.87 4.43 20.03
CA ARG A 218 -8.90 4.74 18.60
C ARG A 218 -10.30 5.23 18.25
N PRO A 219 -10.50 6.47 17.75
CA PRO A 219 -11.80 6.88 17.25
C PRO A 219 -12.25 5.94 16.13
N PRO A 220 -13.51 5.45 16.13
CA PRO A 220 -14.02 4.55 15.09
C PRO A 220 -13.82 5.10 13.67
N ALA A 221 -13.90 6.43 13.50
CA ALA A 221 -13.61 7.11 12.24
C ALA A 221 -12.22 6.81 11.67
N PHE A 222 -11.20 6.53 12.50
CA PHE A 222 -9.85 6.20 12.00
C PHE A 222 -9.83 4.81 11.42
N GLY A 223 -10.44 3.87 12.14
CA GLY A 223 -10.59 2.49 11.68
C GLY A 223 -11.31 2.46 10.34
N LEU A 224 -12.43 3.18 10.22
CA LEU A 224 -13.16 3.25 8.97
C LEU A 224 -12.37 3.97 7.86
N ALA A 225 -11.71 5.10 8.17
CA ALA A 225 -10.93 5.82 7.17
C ALA A 225 -9.76 4.98 6.60
N HIS A 226 -9.10 4.19 7.45
CA HIS A 226 -8.05 3.23 7.05
C HIS A 226 -8.59 2.25 6.00
N GLU A 227 -9.71 1.58 6.29
CA GLU A 227 -10.31 0.63 5.34
C GLU A 227 -10.85 1.31 4.07
N LEU A 228 -11.31 2.56 4.15
CA LEU A 228 -11.74 3.32 2.98
C LEU A 228 -10.57 3.69 2.05
N VAL A 229 -9.35 3.85 2.57
CA VAL A 229 -8.14 4.02 1.74
C VAL A 229 -7.83 2.73 0.99
N HIS A 230 -7.87 1.57 1.65
CA HIS A 230 -7.77 0.27 0.97
C HIS A 230 -8.85 0.11 -0.10
N ALA A 231 -10.10 0.48 0.22
CA ALA A 231 -11.18 0.44 -0.75
C ALA A 231 -10.92 1.31 -1.96
N LEU A 232 -10.40 2.53 -1.78
CA LEU A 232 -10.03 3.39 -2.90
C LEU A 232 -8.94 2.77 -3.78
N HIS A 233 -7.90 2.14 -3.19
CA HIS A 233 -6.86 1.46 -3.95
C HIS A 233 -7.43 0.28 -4.75
N ASN A 234 -8.28 -0.53 -4.13
CA ASN A 234 -8.98 -1.64 -4.77
C ASN A 234 -9.90 -1.16 -5.91
N MET A 235 -10.65 -0.07 -5.70
CA MET A 235 -11.53 0.51 -6.72
C MET A 235 -10.75 1.13 -7.89
N LYS A 236 -9.49 1.51 -7.68
CA LYS A 236 -8.59 2.02 -8.74
C LYS A 236 -7.74 0.93 -9.39
N GLY A 237 -7.75 -0.30 -8.88
CA GLY A 237 -6.89 -1.37 -9.38
C GLY A 237 -5.41 -1.19 -9.03
N VAL A 238 -5.10 -0.42 -7.99
CA VAL A 238 -3.71 -0.07 -7.61
C VAL A 238 -3.30 -0.63 -6.26
N SER A 239 -4.11 -1.53 -5.68
CA SER A 239 -3.77 -2.18 -4.42
C SER A 239 -2.47 -2.97 -4.55
N MET A 240 -1.62 -2.83 -3.54
CA MET A 240 -0.33 -3.49 -3.41
C MET A 240 -0.44 -4.66 -2.43
N ASP A 241 -1.51 -5.45 -2.53
CA ASP A 241 -1.81 -6.59 -1.66
C ASP A 241 -0.84 -7.76 -1.92
N ILE A 242 0.38 -7.58 -1.43
CA ILE A 242 1.46 -8.55 -1.40
C ILE A 242 2.06 -8.54 0.00
N LYS A 243 2.67 -9.67 0.39
CA LYS A 243 3.32 -9.85 1.69
C LYS A 243 4.80 -10.21 1.52
N ASN A 244 5.64 -9.74 2.44
CA ASN A 244 7.05 -10.15 2.47
C ASN A 244 7.22 -11.48 3.22
N ALA A 245 8.47 -11.97 3.32
CA ALA A 245 8.77 -13.23 4.01
C ALA A 245 8.43 -13.23 5.52
N ASN A 246 8.27 -12.06 6.13
CA ASN A 246 7.86 -11.88 7.53
C ASN A 246 6.34 -11.66 7.67
N ASN A 247 5.57 -11.87 6.60
CA ASN A 247 4.12 -11.67 6.55
C ASN A 247 3.68 -10.20 6.76
N GLU A 248 4.59 -9.24 6.53
CA GLU A 248 4.25 -7.81 6.53
C GLU A 248 3.60 -7.44 5.19
N SER A 249 2.47 -6.72 5.22
CA SER A 249 1.72 -6.31 4.03
C SER A 249 2.19 -4.95 3.51
N LEU A 250 2.47 -4.85 2.20
CA LEU A 250 2.92 -3.59 1.60
C LEU A 250 1.78 -2.58 1.55
N GLU A 251 0.59 -3.07 1.25
CA GLU A 251 -0.64 -2.30 1.21
C GLU A 251 -0.94 -1.65 2.58
N GLU A 252 -0.72 -2.37 3.68
CA GLU A 252 -0.86 -1.78 5.04
C GLU A 252 0.14 -0.67 5.31
N VAL A 253 1.39 -0.83 4.86
CA VAL A 253 2.45 0.17 5.03
C VAL A 253 2.12 1.44 4.26
N ILE A 254 1.63 1.31 3.03
CA ILE A 254 1.18 2.41 2.17
C ILE A 254 -0.04 3.10 2.77
N THR A 255 -1.09 2.34 3.10
CA THR A 255 -2.34 2.87 3.66
C THR A 255 -2.11 3.55 5.00
N THR A 256 -1.20 3.03 5.82
CA THR A 256 -0.82 3.69 7.08
C THR A 256 -0.10 5.03 6.81
N GLY A 257 0.59 5.16 5.68
CA GLY A 257 1.42 6.31 5.35
C GLY A 257 2.75 6.30 6.11
N LEU A 258 3.30 5.11 6.33
CA LEU A 258 4.64 4.95 6.88
C LEU A 258 5.67 5.39 5.84
N PRO A 259 6.82 5.97 6.23
CA PRO A 259 7.89 6.28 5.29
C PRO A 259 8.16 5.09 4.38
N PRO A 260 8.29 5.31 3.07
CA PRO A 260 8.33 6.58 2.32
C PRO A 260 6.96 7.18 1.96
N TYR A 261 5.86 6.50 2.28
CA TYR A 261 4.51 6.76 1.82
C TYR A 261 3.79 7.82 2.66
N ASN A 262 4.54 8.58 3.47
CA ASN A 262 4.00 9.68 4.26
C ASN A 262 3.43 10.81 3.37
N PHE A 263 3.74 10.81 2.06
CA PHE A 263 3.24 11.77 1.09
C PHE A 263 1.98 11.30 0.33
N GLU A 264 1.55 10.04 0.48
CA GLU A 264 0.34 9.51 -0.17
C GLU A 264 -0.84 10.42 0.02
N GLU A 265 -1.61 10.70 -1.04
CA GLU A 265 -2.74 11.64 -1.01
C GLU A 265 -3.65 11.36 0.21
N PHE A 266 -3.94 10.09 0.46
CA PHE A 266 -4.71 9.59 1.59
C PHE A 266 -3.90 8.55 2.37
N SER A 267 -3.88 8.66 3.70
CA SER A 267 -3.28 7.67 4.59
C SER A 267 -3.80 7.81 6.02
N ASP A 268 -3.75 6.73 6.82
CA ASP A 268 -4.10 6.72 8.25
C ASP A 268 -3.36 7.86 9.00
N ASN A 269 -2.07 8.07 8.72
CA ASN A 269 -1.28 9.17 9.28
C ASN A 269 -1.83 10.57 8.93
N LYS A 270 -2.32 10.78 7.70
CA LYS A 270 -2.97 12.06 7.34
C LYS A 270 -4.28 12.25 8.07
N PHE A 271 -5.09 11.20 8.23
CA PHE A 271 -6.30 11.28 9.05
C PHE A 271 -5.97 11.62 10.50
N ARG A 272 -5.00 10.94 11.11
CA ARG A 272 -4.55 11.21 12.49
C ARG A 272 -4.18 12.67 12.74
N ALA A 273 -3.53 13.31 11.78
CA ALA A 273 -3.12 14.72 11.91
C ALA A 273 -4.30 15.69 12.05
N HIS A 274 -5.49 15.33 11.57
CA HIS A 274 -6.68 16.19 11.60
C HIS A 274 -7.60 15.97 12.79
N PHE A 275 -7.49 14.84 13.48
CA PHE A 275 -8.30 14.56 14.65
C PHE A 275 -7.53 14.96 15.90
N SER A 276 -7.70 16.20 16.31
CA SER A 276 -7.18 16.72 17.57
C SER A 276 -7.91 16.07 18.75
N SER A 277 -7.46 14.90 19.21
CA SER A 277 -7.78 14.47 20.57
C SER A 277 -6.66 14.90 21.53
N THR A 278 -7.02 15.12 22.79
CA THR A 278 -6.13 15.54 23.90
C THR A 278 -4.99 14.57 24.19
N SER A 279 -4.93 13.43 23.52
CA SER A 279 -3.78 12.53 23.49
C SER A 279 -2.84 12.94 22.37
N LEU A 280 -1.54 13.09 22.66
CA LEU A 280 -0.46 13.27 21.69
C LEU A 280 -0.51 12.16 20.62
N LEU A 281 -1.33 12.37 19.59
CA LEU A 281 -1.42 11.51 18.42
C LEU A 281 -0.16 11.73 17.60
N ARG A 282 0.86 10.92 17.89
CA ARG A 282 2.09 10.93 17.12
C ARG A 282 1.82 10.21 15.80
N MET A 283 2.36 10.75 14.71
CA MET A 283 2.45 10.02 13.45
C MET A 283 3.17 8.69 13.70
N LYS A 284 2.72 7.61 13.07
CA LYS A 284 3.45 6.34 13.07
C LYS A 284 4.70 6.52 12.21
N TYR A 285 5.87 6.13 12.72
CA TYR A 285 7.18 6.19 12.05
C TYR A 285 7.79 4.80 11.97
#